data_AF-A0A938X4H7-F1
#
_entry.id   AF-A0A938X4H7-F1
#
_cell.length_a   1.000
_cell.length_b   1.000
_cell.length_c   1.000
_cell.angle_alpha   90.00
_cell.angle_beta   90.00
_cell.angle_gamma   90.00
#
_symmetry.space_group_name_H-M   'P 1'
#
loop_
_entity.id
_entity.type
_entity.pdbx_description
1 polymer ?
#
loop_
_entity_poly.entity_id
_entity_poly.type
_entity_poly.pdbx_seq_one_letter_code
_entity_poly.pdbx_strand_id
1 'polypeptide(L)'
;MQTSYWLILFVILLIIEILTMGLTTIWFAGGALAAFLAGMLGFGLPVQIGIFLVVSILLFVLTRPIALKYFNQKRQATNAESLVGQSGVVVEDIDTLHATGMVEVRGQD
;
A
#
# COMPACT_ATOMS: atom_id res chain seq x y z
N MET A 1 27.51 18.06 -13.94
CA MET A 1 28.06 16.97 -13.09
C MET A 1 27.27 16.74 -11.80
N GLN A 2 26.74 17.77 -11.11
CA GLN A 2 25.99 17.56 -9.85
C GLN A 2 24.61 16.88 -10.04
N THR A 3 23.91 17.13 -11.14
CA THR A 3 22.53 16.66 -11.33
C THR A 3 22.44 15.14 -11.52
N SER A 4 23.48 14.49 -12.03
CA SER A 4 23.52 13.05 -12.34
C SER A 4 23.36 12.16 -11.10
N TYR A 5 23.76 12.65 -9.92
CA TYR A 5 23.66 11.89 -8.66
C TYR A 5 22.21 11.56 -8.31
N TRP A 6 21.26 12.43 -8.65
CA TRP A 6 19.84 12.19 -8.41
C TRP A 6 19.28 11.05 -9.25
N LEU A 7 19.74 10.90 -10.49
CA LEU A 7 19.35 9.77 -11.34
C LEU A 7 19.93 8.45 -10.84
N ILE A 8 21.19 8.46 -10.38
CA ILE A 8 21.81 7.27 -9.77
C ILE A 8 21.03 6.87 -8.51
N LEU A 9 20.72 7.84 -7.65
CA LEU A 9 19.91 7.63 -6.45
C LEU A 9 18.51 7.10 -6.80
N PHE A 10 17.86 7.66 -7.82
CA PHE A 10 16.55 7.21 -8.30
C PHE A 10 16.56 5.73 -8.68
N VAL A 11 17.54 5.30 -9.47
CA VAL A 11 17.67 3.88 -9.89
C VAL A 11 17.90 2.97 -8.68
N ILE A 12 18.77 3.37 -7.74
CA ILE A 12 19.02 2.60 -6.51
C ILE A 12 17.73 2.45 -5.70
N LEU A 13 16.95 3.51 -5.54
CA LEU A 13 15.69 3.48 -4.79
C LEU A 13 14.66 2.55 -5.45
N LEU A 14 14.58 2.52 -6.78
CA LEU A 14 13.70 1.58 -7.49
C LEU A 14 14.14 0.12 -7.31
N ILE A 15 15.44 -0.16 -7.32
CA ILE A 15 15.95 -1.51 -7.06
C ILE A 15 15.57 -1.94 -5.64
N ILE A 16 15.76 -1.09 -4.64
CA ILE A 16 15.39 -1.37 -3.25
C ILE A 16 13.87 -1.60 -3.12
N GLU A 17 13.04 -0.80 -3.79
CA GLU A 17 11.59 -0.95 -3.80
C GLU A 17 11.17 -2.35 -4.30
N ILE A 18 11.75 -2.79 -5.42
CA ILE A 18 11.45 -4.11 -6.01
C ILE A 18 11.86 -5.24 -5.08
N LEU A 19 13.01 -5.12 -4.41
CA LEU A 19 13.52 -6.14 -3.48
C LEU A 19 12.73 -6.21 -2.18
N THR A 20 12.30 -5.06 -1.66
CA THR A 20 11.61 -4.97 -0.36
C THR A 20 10.10 -5.15 -0.49
N MET A 21 9.53 -4.98 -1.70
CA MET A 21 8.10 -4.77 -1.92
C MET A 21 7.48 -3.76 -0.94
N GLY A 22 8.31 -2.84 -0.46
CA GLY A 22 7.94 -1.88 0.57
C GLY A 22 7.66 -0.54 -0.07
N LEU A 23 6.39 -0.12 -0.06
CA LEU A 23 5.85 1.12 -0.66
C LEU A 23 6.51 2.44 -0.17
N THR A 24 7.56 2.36 0.63
CA THR A 24 8.23 3.50 1.24
C THR A 24 9.26 4.14 0.33
N THR A 25 10.00 3.35 -0.47
CA THR A 25 11.13 3.87 -1.25
C THR A 25 10.70 4.58 -2.53
N ILE A 26 9.51 4.27 -3.05
CA ILE A 26 8.92 4.92 -4.22
C ILE A 26 8.68 6.43 -4.02
N TRP A 27 8.38 6.87 -2.79
CA TRP A 27 8.18 8.28 -2.48
C TRP A 27 9.48 9.07 -2.54
N PHE A 28 10.57 8.48 -2.06
CA PHE A 28 11.90 9.05 -2.21
C PHE A 28 12.37 9.02 -3.67
N ALA A 29 11.99 8.02 -4.45
CA ALA A 29 12.29 7.99 -5.88
C ALA A 29 11.60 9.16 -6.60
N GLY A 30 10.32 9.43 -6.31
CA GLY A 30 9.62 10.62 -6.81
C GLY A 30 10.31 11.94 -6.44
N GLY A 31 10.77 12.06 -5.18
CA GLY A 31 11.56 13.20 -4.74
C GLY A 31 12.90 13.35 -5.46
N ALA A 32 13.61 12.26 -5.71
CA ALA A 32 14.89 12.27 -6.43
C ALA A 32 14.71 12.74 -7.88
N LEU A 33 13.62 12.33 -8.54
CA LEU A 33 13.28 12.80 -9.88
C LEU A 33 12.96 14.30 -9.90
N ALA A 34 12.25 14.82 -8.90
CA ALA A 34 11.99 16.26 -8.80
C ALA A 34 13.27 17.08 -8.58
N ALA A 35 14.18 16.60 -7.73
CA ALA A 35 15.47 17.23 -7.50
C ALA A 35 16.39 17.18 -8.74
N PHE A 36 16.32 16.09 -9.51
CA PHE A 36 16.96 16.00 -10.82
C PHE A 36 16.45 17.09 -11.78
N LEU A 37 15.13 17.27 -11.89
CA LEU A 37 14.53 18.32 -12.72
C LEU A 37 14.96 19.73 -12.26
N ALA A 38 15.01 19.97 -10.95
CA ALA A 38 15.51 21.23 -10.41
C ALA A 38 16.98 21.47 -10.79
N GLY A 39 17.82 20.44 -10.74
CA GLY A 39 19.21 20.55 -11.21
C GLY A 39 19.33 20.72 -12.72
N MET A 40 18.36 20.26 -13.53
CA MET A 40 18.31 20.56 -14.96
C MET A 40 17.96 22.02 -15.23
N LEU A 41 17.12 22.62 -14.38
CA LEU A 41 16.76 24.04 -14.43
C LEU A 41 17.87 24.98 -13.93
N GLY A 42 19.02 24.43 -13.50
CA GLY A 42 20.18 25.21 -13.05
C GLY A 42 20.12 25.63 -11.58
N PHE A 43 19.19 25.10 -10.78
CA PHE A 43 19.17 25.35 -9.33
C PHE A 43 20.39 24.72 -8.65
N GLY A 44 20.93 25.40 -7.64
CA GLY A 44 22.06 24.91 -6.86
C GLY A 44 21.74 23.70 -5.97
N LEU A 45 22.79 22.99 -5.54
CA LEU A 45 22.67 21.77 -4.72
C LEU A 45 21.82 21.93 -3.44
N PRO A 46 21.90 23.05 -2.68
CA PRO A 46 21.03 23.24 -1.51
C PRO A 46 19.54 23.27 -1.86
N VAL A 47 19.18 23.88 -2.99
CA VAL A 47 17.79 23.97 -3.47
C VAL A 47 17.31 22.59 -3.93
N GLN A 48 18.15 21.82 -4.61
CA GLN A 48 17.84 20.45 -5.03
C GLN A 48 17.53 19.55 -3.83
N ILE A 49 18.35 19.64 -2.76
CA ILE A 49 18.12 18.90 -1.51
C ILE A 49 16.81 19.33 -0.84
N GLY A 50 16.54 20.64 -0.80
CA GLY A 50 15.27 21.16 -0.28
C GLY A 50 14.06 20.59 -1.04
N ILE A 51 14.12 20.59 -2.37
CA ILE A 51 13.07 20.03 -3.23
C ILE A 51 12.91 18.53 -3.00
N PHE A 52 14.01 17.78 -2.93
CA PHE A 52 13.98 16.34 -2.64
C PHE A 52 13.20 16.04 -1.35
N LEU A 53 13.53 16.73 -0.26
CA LEU A 53 12.90 16.52 1.05
C LEU A 53 11.42 16.92 1.01
N VAL A 54 11.11 18.10 0.49
CA VAL A 54 9.73 18.61 0.44
C VAL A 54 8.84 17.69 -0.41
N VAL A 55 9.30 17.30 -1.60
CA VAL A 55 8.53 16.43 -2.51
C VAL A 55 8.37 15.03 -1.92
N SER A 56 9.41 14.47 -1.31
CA SER A 56 9.33 13.15 -0.68
C SER A 56 8.34 13.14 0.49
N ILE A 57 8.38 14.16 1.36
CA ILE A 57 7.46 14.28 2.50
C ILE A 57 6.02 14.50 1.99
N LEU A 58 5.83 15.37 0.99
CA LEU A 58 4.51 15.60 0.40
C LEU A 58 3.94 14.32 -0.20
N LEU A 59 4.74 13.59 -0.99
CA LEU A 59 4.32 12.30 -1.55
C LEU A 59 3.97 11.32 -0.43
N PHE A 60 4.82 11.18 0.59
CA PHE A 60 4.58 10.30 1.73
C PHE A 60 3.25 10.65 2.43
N VAL A 61 3.05 11.90 2.82
CA VAL A 61 1.87 12.32 3.60
C VAL A 61 0.58 12.19 2.78
N LEU A 62 0.61 12.58 1.51
CA LEU A 62 -0.57 12.56 0.64
C LEU A 62 -0.96 11.15 0.23
N THR A 63 0.03 10.31 -0.10
CA THR A 63 -0.25 8.97 -0.61
C THR A 63 -0.36 7.92 0.48
N ARG A 64 0.20 8.10 1.69
CA ARG A 64 0.02 7.17 2.82
C ARG A 64 -1.44 6.81 3.11
N PRO A 65 -2.41 7.74 3.21
CA PRO A 65 -3.81 7.36 3.45
C PRO A 65 -4.42 6.58 2.28
N ILE A 66 -4.04 6.90 1.05
CA ILE A 66 -4.53 6.25 -0.18
C ILE A 66 -3.94 4.84 -0.29
N ALA A 67 -2.64 4.71 -0.08
CA ALA A 67 -1.89 3.47 -0.03
C ALA A 67 -2.46 2.50 1.00
N LEU A 68 -2.67 2.97 2.23
CA LEU A 68 -3.27 2.15 3.30
C LEU A 68 -4.67 1.69 2.92
N LYS A 69 -5.49 2.57 2.33
CA LYS A 69 -6.83 2.21 1.86
C LYS A 69 -6.77 1.17 0.74
N TYR A 70 -5.90 1.34 -0.25
CA TYR A 70 -5.81 0.44 -1.41
C TYR A 70 -5.18 -0.92 -1.06
N PHE A 71 -4.21 -0.94 -0.14
CA PHE A 71 -3.55 -2.18 0.29
C PHE A 71 -4.40 -2.97 1.29
N ASN A 72 -5.12 -2.31 2.22
CA ASN A 72 -6.05 -2.99 3.12
C ASN A 72 -7.36 -3.41 2.46
N GLN A 73 -7.75 -2.82 1.34
CA GLN A 73 -8.98 -3.23 0.64
C GLN A 73 -8.85 -4.59 -0.08
N LYS A 74 -7.63 -5.14 -0.17
CA LYS A 74 -7.39 -6.53 -0.58
C LYS A 74 -7.46 -7.55 0.56
N ARG A 75 -7.72 -7.14 1.80
CA ARG A 75 -8.46 -8.03 2.72
C ARG A 75 -9.93 -7.94 2.32
N GLN A 76 -10.25 -8.52 1.15
CA GLN A 76 -11.59 -9.05 0.97
C GLN A 76 -11.79 -10.02 2.13
N ALA A 77 -12.78 -9.72 2.97
CA ALA A 77 -13.24 -10.62 4.00
C ALA A 77 -13.34 -12.01 3.39
N THR A 78 -12.50 -12.93 3.86
CA THR A 78 -12.67 -14.36 3.60
C THR A 78 -14.10 -14.68 4.01
N ASN A 79 -14.90 -15.20 3.07
CA ASN A 79 -16.37 -15.32 3.08
C ASN A 79 -17.02 -15.69 4.44
N ALA A 80 -16.30 -16.37 5.34
CA ALA A 80 -16.70 -16.71 6.70
C ALA A 80 -17.17 -15.51 7.56
N GLU A 81 -16.50 -14.35 7.51
CA GLU A 81 -16.90 -13.19 8.32
C GLU A 81 -18.14 -12.47 7.77
N SER A 82 -18.51 -12.69 6.50
CA SER A 82 -19.71 -12.07 5.91
C SER A 82 -21.02 -12.76 6.31
N LEU A 83 -20.93 -13.97 6.85
CA LEU A 83 -22.06 -14.77 7.30
C LEU A 83 -22.48 -14.42 8.75
N VAL A 84 -21.58 -13.82 9.53
CA VAL A 84 -21.86 -13.42 10.91
C VAL A 84 -22.91 -12.30 10.93
N GLY A 85 -24.09 -12.60 11.48
CA GLY A 85 -25.22 -11.68 11.54
C GLY A 85 -26.23 -11.83 10.40
N GLN A 86 -26.02 -12.75 9.46
CA GLN A 86 -27.04 -13.14 8.48
C GLN A 86 -27.93 -14.27 9.02
N SER A 87 -29.18 -14.31 8.56
CA SER A 87 -30.10 -15.40 8.85
C SER A 87 -29.80 -16.58 7.92
N GLY A 88 -29.55 -17.76 8.50
CA GLY A 88 -29.40 -19.03 7.79
C GLY A 88 -30.64 -19.91 7.90
N VAL A 89 -30.71 -20.94 7.06
CA VAL A 89 -31.76 -21.98 7.12
C VAL A 89 -31.14 -23.22 7.75
N VAL A 90 -31.81 -23.76 8.79
CA VAL A 90 -31.39 -25.00 9.44
C VAL A 90 -31.72 -26.16 8.49
N VAL A 91 -30.70 -26.93 8.11
CA VAL A 91 -30.83 -28.08 7.19
C VAL A 91 -30.76 -29.40 7.96
N GLU A 92 -30.03 -29.43 9.08
CA GLU A 92 -29.97 -30.56 10.00
C GLU A 92 -30.34 -30.09 11.41
N ASP A 93 -31.11 -30.91 12.12
CA ASP A 93 -31.53 -30.63 13.50
C ASP A 93 -30.31 -30.36 14.39
N ILE A 94 -30.40 -29.25 15.13
CA ILE A 94 -29.33 -28.82 16.02
C ILE A 94 -29.46 -29.59 17.33
N ASP A 95 -28.58 -30.58 17.52
CA ASP A 95 -28.46 -31.33 18.76
C ASP A 95 -27.28 -30.80 19.59
N THR A 96 -27.59 -30.06 20.65
CA THR A 96 -26.58 -29.48 21.54
C THR A 96 -25.87 -30.53 22.41
N LEU A 97 -26.50 -31.69 22.66
CA LEU A 97 -25.91 -32.76 23.46
C LEU A 97 -24.86 -33.55 22.67
N HIS A 98 -25.10 -33.74 21.37
CA HIS A 98 -24.19 -34.44 20.47
C HIS A 98 -23.27 -33.50 19.65
N ALA A 99 -23.42 -32.18 19.82
CA ALA A 99 -22.69 -31.14 19.10
C ALA A 99 -22.81 -31.27 17.56
N THR A 100 -23.99 -31.66 17.09
CA THR A 100 -24.31 -31.82 15.66
C THR A 100 -25.35 -30.79 15.23
N GLY A 101 -25.33 -30.45 13.95
CA GLY A 101 -26.25 -29.49 13.35
C GLY A 101 -25.61 -28.78 12.17
N MET A 102 -26.43 -28.40 11.21
CA MET A 102 -26.00 -27.82 9.94
C MET A 102 -26.93 -26.69 9.52
N VAL A 103 -26.34 -25.55 9.15
CA VAL A 103 -27.07 -24.34 8.79
C VAL A 103 -26.52 -23.80 7.48
N GLU A 104 -27.36 -23.75 6.46
CA GLU A 104 -26.99 -23.18 5.17
C GLU A 104 -27.19 -21.66 5.19
N VAL A 105 -26.15 -20.91 4.86
CA VAL A 105 -26.20 -19.44 4.73
C VAL A 105 -25.82 -19.05 3.32
N ARG A 106 -26.80 -18.59 2.53
CA ARG A 106 -26.63 -18.18 1.11
C ARG A 106 -26.07 -19.29 0.20
N GLY A 107 -26.49 -20.54 0.39
CA GLY A 107 -26.01 -21.68 -0.40
C GLY A 107 -24.59 -22.14 -0.07
N GLN A 108 -24.08 -21.77 1.11
CA GLN A 108 -22.85 -22.29 1.69
C GLN A 108 -23.17 -23.03 3.00
N ASP A 109 -22.56 -24.19 3.14
CA ASP A 109 -22.65 -25.14 4.25
C ASP A 109 -21.71 -24.82 5.42
#